data_AF-A0A743NXM7-F1
#
_entry.id   AF-A0A743NXM7-F1
#
_cell.length_a   1.000
_cell.length_b   1.000
_cell.length_c   1.000
_cell.angle_alpha   90.00
_cell.angle_beta   90.00
_cell.angle_gamma   90.00
#
_symmetry.space_group_name_H-M   'P 1'
#
loop_
_entity.id
_entity.type
_entity.pdbx_description
1 polymer ?
#
loop_
_entity_poly.entity_id
_entity_poly.type
_entity_poly.pdbx_seq_one_letter_code
_entity_poly.pdbx_strand_id
1 'polypeptide(L)'
;MSKNIEIKNISTELFYDLAKRSFEASWRTMQDMCSDSISHLVDDADFMSAFIRLTINHICHNFDTFTKKEGNQGNLDDVNYEEVAERLVRNAWIFC
;
A
#
# COMPACT_ATOMS: atom_id res chain seq x y z
N MET A 1 3.02 19.26 29.11
CA MET A 1 3.17 18.60 27.80
C MET A 1 1.84 18.00 27.43
N SER A 2 1.14 18.61 26.49
CA SER A 2 -0.10 18.06 25.95
C SER A 2 0.27 16.82 25.14
N LYS A 3 -0.35 15.67 25.43
CA LYS A 3 -0.25 14.50 24.56
C LYS A 3 -0.87 14.91 23.23
N ASN A 4 -0.07 15.11 22.19
CA ASN A 4 -0.57 15.20 20.82
C ASN A 4 -1.24 13.86 20.53
N ILE A 5 -2.56 13.80 20.71
CA ILE A 5 -3.36 12.72 20.15
C ILE A 5 -3.31 13.00 18.65
N GLU A 6 -2.35 12.38 17.97
CA GLU A 6 -2.28 12.40 16.52
C GLU A 6 -3.58 11.74 16.05
N ILE A 7 -4.52 12.56 15.56
CA ILE A 7 -5.77 12.06 15.00
C ILE A 7 -5.36 11.34 13.73
N LYS A 8 -5.14 10.02 13.84
CA LYS A 8 -4.85 9.18 12.69
C LYS A 8 -6.02 9.24 11.74
N ASN A 9 -5.75 9.64 10.51
CA ASN A 9 -6.73 9.70 9.45
C ASN A 9 -7.21 8.27 9.12
N ILE A 10 -8.47 7.96 9.48
CA ILE A 10 -9.03 6.61 9.34
C ILE A 10 -9.01 6.15 7.87
N SER A 11 -9.35 7.04 6.93
CA SER A 11 -9.33 6.73 5.50
C SER A 11 -7.94 6.35 5.03
N THR A 12 -6.90 7.06 5.50
CA THR A 12 -5.50 6.76 5.18
C THR A 12 -5.07 5.40 5.72
N GLU A 13 -5.47 5.04 6.95
CA GLU A 13 -5.15 3.72 7.52
C GLU A 13 -5.87 2.59 6.79
N LEU A 14 -7.16 2.75 6.49
CA LEU A 14 -7.92 1.76 5.71
C LEU A 14 -7.33 1.59 4.31
N PHE A 15 -6.97 2.70 3.66
CA PHE A 15 -6.38 2.67 2.33
C PHE A 15 -5.02 1.98 2.37
N TYR A 16 -4.17 2.32 3.34
CA TYR A 16 -2.87 1.69 3.50
C TYR A 16 -2.98 0.19 3.76
N ASP A 17 -3.90 -0.26 4.62
CA ASP A 17 -4.07 -1.69 4.90
C ASP A 17 -4.44 -2.48 3.63
N LEU A 18 -5.39 -1.97 2.85
CA LEU A 18 -5.77 -2.54 1.56
C LEU A 18 -4.60 -2.54 0.57
N ALA A 19 -3.88 -1.42 0.47
CA ALA A 19 -2.73 -1.29 -0.42
C ALA A 19 -1.60 -2.23 -0.05
N LYS A 20 -1.28 -2.37 1.24
CA LYS A 20 -0.28 -3.30 1.76
C LYS A 20 -0.64 -4.74 1.40
N ARG A 21 -1.88 -5.18 1.68
CA ARG A 21 -2.33 -6.54 1.32
C ARG A 21 -2.25 -6.80 -0.18
N SER A 22 -2.66 -5.83 -1.01
CA SER A 22 -2.57 -5.94 -2.47
C SER A 22 -1.12 -5.98 -2.95
N PHE A 23 -0.25 -5.13 -2.40
CA PHE A 23 1.18 -5.09 -2.70
C PHE A 23 1.82 -6.45 -2.42
N GLU A 24 1.63 -7.00 -1.21
CA GLU A 24 2.24 -8.26 -0.79
C GLU A 24 1.74 -9.44 -1.64
N ALA A 25 0.45 -9.46 -1.98
CA ALA A 25 -0.12 -10.50 -2.84
C ALA A 25 0.46 -10.44 -4.26
N SER A 26 0.56 -9.25 -4.85
CA SER A 26 1.17 -9.05 -6.17
C SER A 26 2.65 -9.39 -6.17
N TRP A 27 3.38 -9.01 -5.13
CA TRP A 27 4.80 -9.32 -4.99
C TRP A 27 5.05 -10.82 -4.91
N ARG A 28 4.31 -11.53 -4.05
CA ARG A 28 4.40 -13.00 -3.93
C ARG A 28 4.08 -13.69 -5.26
N THR A 29 3.04 -13.23 -5.96
CA THR A 29 2.70 -13.78 -7.28
C THR A 29 3.85 -13.61 -8.27
N MET A 30 4.49 -12.44 -8.29
CA MET A 30 5.66 -12.20 -9.14
C MET A 30 6.84 -13.09 -8.74
N GLN A 31 7.09 -13.25 -7.45
CA GLN A 31 8.13 -14.13 -6.93
C GLN A 31 7.92 -15.59 -7.37
N ASP A 32 6.69 -16.08 -7.29
CA ASP A 32 6.33 -17.45 -7.69
C ASP A 32 6.48 -17.69 -9.21
N MET A 33 6.36 -16.62 -10.01
CA MET A 33 6.52 -16.68 -11.47
C MET A 33 7.99 -16.60 -11.93
N CYS A 34 8.88 -16.09 -11.09
CA CYS A 34 10.30 -15.96 -11.40
C CYS A 34 11.07 -17.19 -10.94
N SER A 35 12.03 -17.64 -11.77
CA SER A 35 12.93 -18.75 -11.38
C SER A 35 14.04 -18.30 -10.42
N ASP A 36 14.32 -17.00 -10.39
CA ASP A 36 15.35 -16.37 -9.56
C ASP A 36 14.73 -15.42 -8.53
N SER A 37 15.50 -15.09 -7.49
CA SER A 37 15.09 -14.10 -6.49
C SER A 37 14.93 -12.71 -7.11
N ILE A 38 13.76 -12.12 -6.88
CA ILE A 38 13.42 -10.76 -7.29
C ILE A 38 13.74 -9.70 -6.21
N SER A 39 14.39 -10.07 -5.09
CA SER A 39 14.64 -9.16 -3.96
C SER A 39 15.44 -7.90 -4.35
N HIS A 40 16.32 -8.01 -5.34
CA HIS A 40 17.09 -6.89 -5.89
C HIS A 40 16.22 -5.79 -6.51
N LEU A 41 14.98 -6.09 -6.91
CA LEU A 41 14.06 -5.11 -7.47
C LEU A 41 13.57 -4.09 -6.43
N VAL A 42 13.72 -4.37 -5.13
CA VAL A 42 13.38 -3.41 -4.06
C VAL A 42 14.31 -2.20 -4.09
N ASP A 43 15.57 -2.37 -4.51
CA ASP A 43 16.54 -1.30 -4.66
C ASP A 43 16.36 -0.50 -5.97
N ASP A 44 15.59 -1.03 -6.93
CA ASP A 44 15.29 -0.35 -8.19
C ASP A 44 14.16 0.67 -7.98
N ALA A 45 14.55 1.94 -7.90
CA ALA A 45 13.64 3.05 -7.66
C ALA A 45 12.56 3.20 -8.75
N ASP A 46 12.87 2.91 -10.02
CA ASP A 46 11.92 3.04 -11.12
C ASP A 46 10.89 1.90 -11.05
N PHE A 47 11.35 0.68 -10.80
CA PHE A 47 10.50 -0.48 -10.58
C PHE A 47 9.58 -0.25 -9.38
N MET A 48 10.13 0.10 -8.22
CA MET A 48 9.38 0.30 -6.99
C MET A 48 8.36 1.42 -7.11
N SER A 49 8.72 2.54 -7.76
CA SER A 49 7.80 3.63 -8.01
C SER A 49 6.63 3.19 -8.91
N ALA A 50 6.90 2.44 -9.97
CA ALA A 50 5.87 1.91 -10.85
C ALA A 50 4.95 0.90 -10.13
N PHE A 51 5.53 0.00 -9.36
CA PHE A 51 4.81 -1.04 -8.62
C PHE A 51 3.88 -0.43 -7.57
N ILE A 52 4.38 0.50 -6.75
CA ILE A 52 3.57 1.23 -5.75
C ILE A 52 2.46 2.03 -6.41
N ARG A 53 2.74 2.73 -7.51
CA ARG A 53 1.72 3.49 -8.25
C ARG A 53 0.61 2.58 -8.77
N LEU A 54 0.94 1.40 -9.29
CA LEU A 54 -0.05 0.42 -9.74
C LEU A 54 -0.90 -0.10 -8.57
N THR A 55 -0.28 -0.39 -7.42
CA THR A 55 -1.01 -0.76 -6.20
C THR A 55 -1.97 0.34 -5.75
N ILE A 56 -1.50 1.58 -5.62
CA ILE A 56 -2.34 2.71 -5.20
C ILE A 56 -3.49 2.90 -6.18
N ASN A 57 -3.22 2.90 -7.48
CA ASN A 57 -4.27 3.02 -8.50
C ASN A 57 -5.29 1.89 -8.37
N HIS A 58 -4.85 0.64 -8.17
CA HIS A 58 -5.76 -0.49 -7.99
C HIS A 58 -6.69 -0.26 -6.79
N ILE A 59 -6.16 0.20 -5.66
CA ILE A 59 -6.98 0.48 -4.46
C ILE A 59 -7.89 1.68 -4.70
N CYS A 60 -7.44 2.77 -5.31
CA CYS A 60 -8.30 3.93 -5.63
C CYS A 60 -9.57 3.52 -6.39
N HIS A 61 -9.46 2.65 -7.40
CA HIS A 61 -10.61 2.22 -8.20
C HIS A 61 -11.56 1.27 -7.44
N ASN A 62 -11.10 0.64 -6.36
CA ASN A 62 -11.84 -0.41 -5.64
C ASN A 62 -12.13 -0.07 -4.17
N PHE A 63 -11.68 1.08 -3.68
CA PHE A 63 -11.66 1.42 -2.26
C PHE A 63 -13.04 1.35 -1.61
N ASP A 64 -14.04 1.96 -2.25
CA ASP A 64 -15.43 1.92 -1.78
C ASP A 64 -15.98 0.48 -1.73
N THR A 65 -15.62 -0.34 -2.71
CA THR A 65 -16.09 -1.73 -2.77
C THR A 65 -15.45 -2.57 -1.68
N PHE A 66 -14.14 -2.42 -1.48
CA PHE A 66 -13.40 -3.18 -0.46
C PHE A 66 -13.79 -2.77 0.95
N THR A 67 -13.83 -1.46 1.24
CA THR A 67 -14.22 -0.95 2.55
C THR A 67 -15.65 -1.37 2.92
N LYS A 68 -16.62 -1.25 2.00
CA LYS A 68 -18.00 -1.73 2.24
C LYS A 68 -18.07 -3.22 2.53
N LYS A 69 -17.30 -4.05 1.81
CA LYS A 69 -17.27 -5.51 2.04
C LYS A 69 -16.70 -5.87 3.41
N GLU A 70 -15.78 -5.06 3.91
CA GLU A 70 -15.17 -5.25 5.23
C GLU A 70 -15.96 -4.56 6.36
N GLY A 71 -17.12 -3.97 6.05
CA GLY A 71 -17.96 -3.25 7.03
C GLY A 71 -17.35 -1.91 7.48
N ASN A 72 -16.38 -1.39 6.74
CA ASN A 72 -15.69 -0.14 6.99
C ASN A 72 -16.28 1.00 6.15
N GLN A 73 -16.05 2.23 6.59
CA GLN A 73 -16.36 3.44 5.83
C GLN A 73 -15.12 4.33 5.79
N GLY A 74 -14.63 4.60 4.59
CA GLY A 74 -13.56 5.55 4.31
C GLY A 74 -13.96 6.49 3.20
N ASN A 75 -13.17 7.54 3.02
CA ASN A 75 -13.36 8.54 1.98
C ASN A 75 -12.02 8.80 1.27
N LEU A 76 -11.99 8.68 -0.06
CA LEU A 76 -10.80 8.91 -0.86
C LEU A 76 -10.27 10.35 -0.73
N ASP A 77 -11.15 11.34 -0.57
CA ASP A 77 -10.75 12.74 -0.43
C ASP A 77 -9.96 13.00 0.86
N ASP A 78 -10.09 12.11 1.84
CA ASP A 78 -9.38 12.20 3.11
C ASP A 78 -8.07 11.39 3.10
N VAL A 79 -7.74 10.66 2.04
CA VAL A 79 -6.54 9.81 1.99
C VAL A 79 -5.28 10.65 1.79
N ASN A 80 -4.30 10.49 2.69
CA ASN A 80 -2.95 11.00 2.49
C ASN A 80 -2.12 10.02 1.63
N TYR A 81 -2.12 10.24 0.32
CA TYR A 81 -1.40 9.37 -0.62
C TYR A 81 0.12 9.39 -0.47
N GLU A 82 0.70 10.51 -0.02
CA GLU A 82 2.14 10.62 0.23
C GLU A 82 2.56 9.70 1.37
N GLU A 83 1.81 9.73 2.48
CA GLU A 83 2.04 8.84 3.62
C GLU A 83 1.87 7.37 3.22
N VAL A 84 0.82 7.04 2.45
CA VAL A 84 0.60 5.68 1.94
C VAL A 84 1.79 5.22 1.11
N ALA A 85 2.28 6.04 0.17
CA ALA A 85 3.42 5.70 -0.68
C ALA A 85 4.69 5.49 0.15
N GLU A 86 5.00 6.38 1.08
CA GLU A 86 6.16 6.25 1.98
C GLU A 86 6.11 4.94 2.78
N ARG A 87 4.94 4.60 3.34
CA ARG A 87 4.76 3.37 4.10
C ARG A 87 4.88 2.12 3.22
N LEU A 88 4.43 2.17 1.96
CA LEU A 88 4.60 1.07 1.01
C LEU A 88 6.07 0.88 0.63
N VAL A 89 6.84 1.96 0.43
CA VAL A 89 8.30 1.87 0.24
C VAL A 89 8.95 1.18 1.43
N ARG A 90 8.61 1.59 2.67
CA ARG A 90 9.12 0.93 3.89
C ARG A 90 8.72 -0.55 3.97
N ASN A 91 7.49 -0.89 3.58
CA ASN A 91 7.00 -2.27 3.57
C ASN A 91 7.74 -3.16 2.56
N ALA A 92 8.20 -2.59 1.43
CA ALA A 92 8.91 -3.34 0.40
C ALA A 92 10.20 -4.00 0.92
N TRP A 93 10.88 -3.37 1.88
CA TRP A 93 12.10 -3.90 2.50
C TRP A 93 11.90 -5.20 3.28
N ILE A 94 10.66 -5.63 3.56
CA ILE A 94 10.36 -6.96 4.12
C ILE A 94 10.74 -8.07 3.12
N PHE A 95 10.82 -7.75 1.83
CA PHE A 95 11.10 -8.69 0.75
C PHE A 95 12.55 -8.71 0.28
N CYS A 96 13.44 -7.99 0.97
CA CYS A 96 14.88 -8.02 0.74
C CYS A 96 15.54 -9.26 1.37
#